data_AF-A0A6P1HL58-F1
#
_entry.id   AF-A0A6P1HL58-F1
#
_cell.length_a   1.000
_cell.length_b   1.000
_cell.length_c   1.000
_cell.angle_alpha   90.00
_cell.angle_beta   90.00
_cell.angle_gamma   90.00
#
_symmetry.space_group_name_H-M   'P 1'
#
loop_
_entity.id
_entity.type
_entity.pdbx_description
1 polymer ?
#
loop_
_entity_poly.entity_id
_entity_poly.type
_entity_poly.pdbx_seq_one_letter_code
_entity_poly.pdbx_strand_id
1 'polypeptide(L)'
;MIVGLALLIGFVVADYYIFRSIFRMLFEDMDDFFECVKFDFQPDLFSFFKGELKRDWGAEFRLGTFFFLCGAIVFVEFLILRGSFL
;
A
#
# COMPACT_ATOMS: atom_id res chain seq x y z
N MET A 1 -22.14 -12.24 16.41
CA MET A 1 -21.26 -13.05 15.52
C MET A 1 -21.60 -12.89 14.05
N ILE A 2 -22.85 -13.13 13.61
CA ILE A 2 -23.23 -13.07 12.18
C ILE A 2 -23.04 -11.66 11.57
N VAL A 3 -23.43 -10.61 12.28
CA VAL A 3 -23.28 -9.21 11.80
C VAL A 3 -21.81 -8.80 11.67
N GLY A 4 -20.97 -9.19 12.64
CA GLY A 4 -19.53 -8.93 12.58
C GLY A 4 -18.85 -9.65 11.41
N LEU A 5 -19.24 -10.89 11.11
CA LEU A 5 -18.75 -11.62 9.95
C LEU A 5 -19.14 -10.95 8.63
N ALA A 6 -20.40 -10.49 8.53
CA ALA A 6 -20.89 -9.79 7.34
C ALA A 6 -20.16 -8.46 7.09
N LEU A 7 -19.87 -7.69 8.15
CA LEU A 7 -19.09 -6.46 8.05
C LEU A 7 -17.65 -6.72 7.61
N LEU A 8 -17.01 -7.75 8.16
CA LEU A 8 -15.65 -8.12 7.80
C LEU A 8 -15.55 -8.53 6.31
N ILE A 9 -16.50 -9.33 5.83
CA ILE A 9 -16.58 -9.68 4.40
C ILE A 9 -16.79 -8.43 3.54
N GLY A 10 -17.65 -7.51 3.97
CA GLY A 10 -17.88 -6.24 3.29
C GLY A 10 -16.61 -5.39 3.16
N PHE A 11 -15.84 -5.25 4.25
CA PHE A 11 -14.58 -4.52 4.26
C PHE A 11 -13.54 -5.17 3.35
N VAL A 12 -13.36 -6.50 3.39
CA VAL A 12 -12.42 -7.20 2.50
C VAL A 12 -12.72 -6.96 1.02
N VAL A 13 -14.00 -6.97 0.65
CA VAL A 13 -14.42 -6.67 -0.73
C VAL A 13 -14.14 -5.21 -1.06
N ALA A 14 -14.45 -4.27 -0.17
CA ALA A 14 -14.19 -2.84 -0.38
C ALA A 14 -12.69 -2.55 -0.54
N ASP A 15 -11.86 -3.08 0.37
CA ASP A 15 -10.40 -2.98 0.33
C ASP A 15 -9.82 -3.51 -0.98
N TYR A 16 -10.31 -4.66 -1.47
CA TYR A 16 -9.87 -5.19 -2.75
C TYR A 16 -10.06 -4.17 -3.89
N TYR A 17 -11.21 -3.52 -3.98
CA TYR A 17 -11.48 -2.51 -5.01
C TYR A 17 -10.69 -1.21 -4.79
N ILE A 18 -10.56 -0.78 -3.53
CA ILE A 18 -9.85 0.45 -3.17
C ILE A 18 -8.35 0.28 -3.45
N PHE A 19 -7.71 -0.78 -2.93
CA PHE A 19 -6.29 -1.05 -3.15
C PHE A 19 -5.98 -1.26 -4.62
N ARG A 20 -6.85 -1.96 -5.36
CA ARG A 20 -6.69 -2.09 -6.81
C ARG A 20 -6.74 -0.75 -7.54
N SER A 21 -7.59 0.17 -7.10
CA SER A 21 -7.69 1.51 -7.70
C SER A 21 -6.47 2.36 -7.38
N ILE A 22 -6.03 2.36 -6.12
CA ILE A 22 -4.82 3.06 -5.67
C ILE A 22 -3.59 2.49 -6.39
N PHE A 23 -3.50 1.17 -6.53
CA PHE A 23 -2.42 0.50 -7.26
C PHE A 23 -2.33 0.99 -8.70
N ARG A 24 -3.45 1.00 -9.44
CA ARG A 24 -3.46 1.48 -10.84
C ARG A 24 -3.20 2.98 -11.00
N MET A 25 -3.34 3.77 -9.94
CA MET A 25 -3.00 5.19 -9.96
C MET A 25 -1.49 5.42 -9.74
N LEU A 26 -0.83 4.54 -9.00
CA LEU A 26 0.57 4.69 -8.60
C LEU A 26 1.53 3.85 -9.46
N PHE A 27 1.07 2.72 -9.99
CA PHE A 27 1.83 1.76 -10.76
C PHE A 27 1.13 1.46 -12.09
N GLU A 28 1.92 1.41 -13.15
CA GLU A 28 1.42 1.11 -14.49
C GLU A 28 1.15 -0.40 -14.62
N ASP A 29 2.05 -1.24 -14.10
CA ASP A 29 1.99 -2.70 -14.16
C ASP A 29 2.52 -3.38 -12.89
N MET A 30 2.24 -4.68 -12.75
CA MET A 30 2.75 -5.51 -11.66
C MET A 30 4.28 -5.64 -11.67
N ASP A 31 4.89 -5.58 -12.85
CA ASP A 31 6.35 -5.64 -12.99
C ASP A 31 7.01 -4.38 -12.39
N ASP A 32 6.43 -3.20 -12.62
CA ASP A 32 6.89 -1.92 -12.03
C ASP A 32 6.81 -1.94 -10.50
N PHE A 33 5.75 -2.54 -9.96
CA PHE A 33 5.63 -2.76 -8.51
C PHE A 33 6.70 -3.72 -7.97
N PHE A 34 6.90 -4.87 -8.60
CA PHE A 34 7.91 -5.84 -8.17
C PHE A 34 9.33 -5.30 -8.26
N GLU A 35 9.62 -4.48 -9.27
CA GLU A 35 10.89 -3.78 -9.41
C GLU A 35 11.11 -2.82 -8.24
N CYS A 36 10.12 -1.98 -7.93
CA CYS A 36 10.20 -1.05 -6.80
C CYS A 36 10.30 -1.79 -5.43
N VAL A 37 9.57 -2.90 -5.23
CA VAL A 37 9.69 -3.73 -4.00
C VAL A 37 11.08 -4.33 -3.89
N LYS A 38 11.64 -4.81 -5.00
CA LYS A 38 12.98 -5.40 -5.03
C LYS A 38 14.05 -4.36 -4.73
N PHE A 39 13.89 -3.12 -5.22
CA PHE A 39 14.75 -2.00 -4.86
C PHE A 39 14.68 -1.67 -3.37
N ASP A 40 13.49 -1.61 -2.79
CA ASP A 40 13.29 -1.32 -1.36
C ASP A 40 13.90 -2.42 -0.45
N PHE A 41 13.82 -3.69 -0.88
CA PHE A 41 14.42 -4.83 -0.16
C PHE A 41 15.91 -5.05 -0.42
N GLN A 42 16.44 -4.55 -1.53
CA GLN A 42 17.86 -4.60 -1.86
C GLN A 42 18.43 -3.19 -1.72
N PRO A 43 18.74 -2.73 -0.50
CA PRO A 43 19.30 -1.40 -0.32
C PRO A 43 20.68 -1.37 -0.96
N ASP A 44 20.76 -0.90 -2.19
CA ASP A 44 22.01 -0.59 -2.85
C ASP A 44 22.54 0.72 -2.27
N LEU A 45 23.00 0.64 -1.01
CA LEU A 45 23.63 1.73 -0.24
C LEU A 45 24.77 2.41 -1.02
N PHE A 46 25.32 1.71 -2.03
CA PHE A 46 26.38 2.20 -2.90
C PHE A 46 25.89 3.12 -4.03
N SER A 47 24.61 3.01 -4.44
CA SER A 47 23.99 3.88 -5.46
C SER A 47 23.64 5.28 -4.94
N PHE A 48 23.34 5.40 -3.63
CA PHE A 48 23.03 6.68 -2.96
C PHE A 48 24.17 7.72 -3.08
N PHE A 49 25.41 7.28 -3.25
CA PHE A 49 26.58 8.16 -3.42
C PHE A 49 26.84 8.58 -4.87
N LYS A 50 26.17 8.01 -5.87
CA LYS A 50 26.48 8.19 -7.30
C LYS A 50 25.70 9.30 -8.00
N GLY A 51 24.73 9.93 -7.33
CA GLY A 51 24.07 11.16 -7.81
C GLY A 51 22.90 10.95 -8.79
N GLU A 52 22.39 9.72 -8.97
CA GLU A 52 21.20 9.44 -9.81
C GLU A 52 19.86 9.49 -9.02
N LEU A 53 19.88 10.11 -7.83
CA LEU A 53 18.75 10.19 -6.87
C LEU A 53 17.42 10.73 -7.45
N LYS A 54 17.43 11.53 -8.52
CA LYS A 54 16.21 12.17 -9.02
C LYS A 54 15.23 11.22 -9.69
N ARG A 55 15.70 10.10 -10.24
CA ARG A 55 14.86 9.12 -10.94
C ARG A 55 14.40 8.00 -10.00
N ASP A 56 15.26 7.60 -9.07
CA ASP A 56 14.97 6.57 -8.05
C ASP A 56 13.99 7.06 -6.97
N TRP A 57 14.05 8.32 -6.55
CA TRP A 57 13.16 8.84 -5.50
C TRP A 57 11.68 8.82 -5.89
N GLY A 58 11.38 8.99 -7.18
CA GLY A 58 10.00 8.95 -7.66
C GLY A 58 9.38 7.55 -7.59
N ALA A 59 10.20 6.50 -7.69
CA ALA A 59 9.76 5.11 -7.63
C ALA A 59 9.66 4.62 -6.16
N GLU A 60 10.66 4.89 -5.33
CA GLU A 60 10.61 4.62 -3.88
C GLU A 60 9.46 5.36 -3.18
N PHE A 61 9.24 6.64 -3.50
CA PHE A 61 8.17 7.42 -2.88
C PHE A 61 6.78 6.91 -3.24
N ARG A 62 6.58 6.37 -4.46
CA ARG A 62 5.32 5.76 -4.88
C ARG A 62 4.97 4.53 -4.05
N LEU A 63 5.98 3.70 -3.75
CA LEU A 63 5.77 2.48 -2.97
C LEU A 63 5.51 2.77 -1.49
N GLY A 64 6.27 3.69 -0.91
CA GLY A 64 6.02 4.18 0.45
C GLY A 64 4.62 4.80 0.59
N THR A 65 4.20 5.60 -0.40
CA THR A 65 2.86 6.21 -0.43
C THR A 65 1.76 5.15 -0.56
N PHE A 66 1.98 4.12 -1.40
CA PHE A 66 1.05 3.00 -1.54
C PHE A 66 0.84 2.26 -0.21
N PHE A 67 1.93 1.85 0.45
CA PHE A 67 1.84 1.17 1.74
C PHE A 67 1.22 2.05 2.83
N PHE A 68 1.56 3.35 2.86
CA PHE A 68 0.98 4.28 3.80
C PHE A 68 -0.53 4.43 3.62
N LEU A 69 -1.02 4.58 2.37
CA LEU A 69 -2.44 4.68 2.08
C LEU A 69 -3.20 3.40 2.44
N CYS A 70 -2.66 2.23 2.05
CA CYS A 70 -3.25 0.93 2.42
C CYS A 70 -3.31 0.77 3.95
N GLY A 71 -2.22 1.09 4.65
CA GLY A 71 -2.17 1.03 6.11
C GLY A 71 -3.14 1.99 6.80
N ALA A 72 -3.29 3.21 6.26
CA ALA A 72 -4.24 4.20 6.78
C ALA A 72 -5.70 3.73 6.63
N ILE A 73 -6.06 3.10 5.51
CA ILE A 73 -7.39 2.54 5.29
C ILE A 73 -7.69 1.45 6.31
N VAL A 74 -6.81 0.45 6.45
CA VAL A 74 -6.96 -0.64 7.43
C VAL A 74 -7.03 -0.10 8.86
N PHE A 75 -6.27 0.94 9.18
CA PHE A 75 -6.32 1.58 10.49
C PHE A 75 -7.68 2.23 10.77
N VAL A 76 -8.26 2.93 9.77
CA VAL A 76 -9.61 3.49 9.89
C VAL A 76 -10.66 2.39 10.06
N GLU A 77 -10.58 1.31 9.28
CA GLU A 77 -11.48 0.16 9.44
C GLU A 77 -11.37 -0.46 10.83
N PHE A 78 -10.15 -0.59 11.36
CA PHE A 78 -9.93 -1.06 12.72
C PHE A 78 -10.58 -0.15 13.77
N LEU A 79 -10.51 1.17 13.61
CA LEU A 79 -11.19 2.12 14.50
C LEU A 79 -12.72 1.99 14.41
N ILE A 80 -13.27 1.82 13.20
CA ILE A 80 -14.71 1.61 12.98
C ILE A 80 -15.18 0.31 13.64
N LEU A 81 -14.46 -0.78 13.44
CA LEU A 81 -14.77 -2.08 14.03
C LEU A 81 -14.67 -2.03 15.56
N ARG A 82 -13.62 -1.39 16.09
CA ARG A 82 -13.44 -1.21 17.54
C ARG A 82 -14.57 -0.37 18.15
N GLY A 83 -15.00 0.70 17.48
CA GLY A 83 -16.12 1.53 17.93
C GLY A 83 -17.48 0.86 17.81
N SER A 84 -17.65 -0.05 16.85
CA SER A 84 -18.91 -0.79 16.64
C SER A 84 -19.07 -2.00 17.58
N PHE A 85 -17.97 -2.48 18.17
CA PHE A 85 -17.95 -3.63 19.08
C PHE A 85 -17.86 -3.24 20.57
N LEU A 86 -17.90 -1.94 20.90
CA LEU A 86 -17.85 -1.39 22.26
C LEU A 86 -19.20 -0.79 22.65
#